data_AF-A0A353TFP1-F1
#
_entry.id   AF-A0A353TFP1-F1
#
_cell.length_a   1.000
_cell.length_b   1.000
_cell.length_c   1.000
_cell.angle_alpha   90.00
_cell.angle_beta   90.00
_cell.angle_gamma   90.00
#
_symmetry.space_group_name_H-M   'P 1'
#
loop_
_entity.id
_entity.type
_entity.pdbx_description
1 polymer ?
#
loop_
_entity_poly.entity_id
_entity_poly.type
_entity_poly.pdbx_seq_one_letter_code
_entity_poly.pdbx_strand_id
1 'polypeptide(L)'
;MGERSRIILSVIVLFSVFNYIPRFIALINGYVPDFAVSANMLLIANFMIVSYIMYPIEVISPGWLNFWRILKLYTVWLFLLGIYLLSLWIGIQYTPYRSLPEMLAHITKFEVWFRLILCLLMFTPGLFIIFIHRQGLYNNTDRMWLKKYVFTFFINILAYFLVLAYNHPALHTLYYYISVGCSLYIVYMELFDRLLDRPTGNTFTVKKIFREEIFSADSETYLSSKEYITEPKNSAVAERLDAYMKKNSTWRDPDLS
;
A
#
# COMPACT_ATOMS: atom_id res chain seq x y z
N MET A 1 12.13 8.79 -4.86
CA MET A 1 11.10 7.77 -5.16
C MET A 1 9.98 7.70 -4.11
N GLY A 2 10.22 7.87 -2.80
CA GLY A 2 9.16 7.71 -1.78
C GLY A 2 8.34 8.96 -1.43
N GLU A 3 8.63 10.14 -1.95
CA GLU A 3 7.96 11.38 -1.50
C GLU A 3 6.49 11.46 -1.91
N ARG A 4 6.16 11.11 -3.16
CA ARG A 4 4.77 11.08 -3.66
C ARG A 4 3.91 10.02 -2.95
N SER A 5 4.44 8.81 -2.74
CA SER A 5 3.72 7.76 -2.01
C SER A 5 3.44 8.16 -0.55
N ARG A 6 4.37 8.87 0.10
CA ARG A 6 4.21 9.38 1.46
C ARG A 6 3.16 10.48 1.54
N ILE A 7 3.14 11.43 0.59
CA ILE A 7 2.09 12.45 0.51
C ILE A 7 0.72 11.79 0.36
N ILE A 8 0.60 10.80 -0.53
CA ILE A 8 -0.65 10.04 -0.71
C ILE A 8 -1.06 9.34 0.59
N LEU A 9 -0.13 8.68 1.29
CA LEU A 9 -0.42 8.05 2.59
C LEU A 9 -0.89 9.07 3.64
N SER A 10 -0.19 10.20 3.76
CA SER A 10 -0.57 11.28 4.68
C SER A 10 -1.95 11.85 4.38
N VAL A 11 -2.28 12.06 3.10
CA VAL A 11 -3.61 12.53 2.68
C VAL A 11 -4.69 11.49 3.01
N ILE A 12 -4.43 10.20 2.78
CA ILE A 12 -5.39 9.13 3.11
C ILE A 12 -5.62 9.04 4.62
N VAL A 13 -4.54 9.11 5.43
CA VAL A 13 -4.63 9.08 6.90
C VAL A 13 -5.39 10.30 7.41
N LEU A 14 -5.10 11.49 6.87
CA LEU A 14 -5.80 12.72 7.21
C LEU A 14 -7.30 12.61 6.90
N PHE A 15 -7.65 12.13 5.70
CA PHE A 15 -9.03 11.95 5.27
C PHE A 15 -9.76 10.93 6.14
N SER A 16 -9.07 9.86 6.55
CA SER A 16 -9.59 8.87 7.49
C SER A 16 -9.92 9.50 8.85
N VAL A 17 -9.00 10.29 9.42
CA VAL A 17 -9.23 11.01 10.69
C VAL A 17 -10.44 11.95 10.57
N PHE A 18 -10.54 12.73 9.50
CA PHE A 18 -11.71 13.59 9.26
C PHE A 18 -13.03 12.82 9.10
N ASN A 19 -13.00 11.57 8.60
CA ASN A 19 -14.18 10.73 8.50
C ASN A 19 -14.59 10.14 9.88
N TYR A 20 -13.61 9.79 10.72
CA TYR A 20 -13.86 9.19 12.03
C TYR A 20 -14.24 10.21 13.12
N ILE A 21 -13.74 11.45 13.07
CA ILE A 21 -14.06 12.50 14.07
C ILE A 21 -15.57 12.75 14.20
N PRO A 22 -16.34 13.01 13.11
CA PRO A 22 -17.78 13.21 13.19
C PRO A 22 -18.51 12.02 13.80
N ARG A 23 -18.03 10.80 13.52
CA ARG A 23 -18.61 9.57 14.04
C ARG A 23 -18.35 9.42 15.54
N PHE A 24 -17.19 9.84 16.01
CA PHE A 24 -16.84 9.88 17.43
C PHE A 24 -17.66 10.93 18.20
N ILE A 25 -17.80 12.13 17.61
CA ILE A 25 -18.64 13.21 18.16
C ILE A 25 -20.11 12.77 18.24
N ALA A 26 -20.62 12.12 17.18
CA ALA A 26 -21.98 11.58 17.17
C ALA A 26 -22.19 10.54 18.28
N LEU A 27 -21.19 9.68 18.53
CA LEU A 27 -21.22 8.68 19.60
C LEU A 27 -21.27 9.32 21.00
N ILE A 28 -20.49 10.38 21.23
CA ILE A 28 -20.50 11.14 22.49
C ILE A 28 -21.85 11.82 22.72
N ASN A 29 -22.46 12.33 21.65
CA ASN A 29 -23.77 13.00 21.69
C ASN A 29 -24.95 12.02 21.80
N GLY A 30 -24.70 10.71 21.97
CA GLY A 30 -25.73 9.69 22.14
C GLY A 30 -26.48 9.32 20.86
N TYR A 31 -26.00 9.74 19.68
CA TYR A 31 -26.56 9.28 18.41
C TYR A 31 -26.18 7.81 18.19
N VAL A 32 -27.19 6.97 17.97
CA VAL A 32 -26.97 5.57 17.58
C VAL A 32 -26.29 5.58 16.21
N PRO A 33 -25.12 4.94 16.04
CA PRO A 33 -24.47 4.88 14.75
C PRO A 33 -25.40 4.24 13.73
N ASP A 34 -25.41 4.78 12.51
CA ASP A 34 -26.18 4.22 11.39
C ASP A 34 -26.00 2.71 11.28
N PHE A 35 -27.09 2.03 10.90
CA PHE A 35 -27.11 0.57 10.74
C PHE A 35 -25.91 0.09 9.92
N ALA A 36 -25.23 -0.94 10.43
CA ALA A 36 -23.98 -1.46 9.87
C ALA A 36 -24.09 -1.85 8.39
N VAL A 37 -25.31 -2.21 7.94
CA VAL A 37 -25.62 -2.66 6.56
C VAL A 37 -26.45 -1.61 5.80
N SER A 38 -26.24 -0.30 6.07
CA SER A 38 -26.84 0.76 5.26
C SER A 38 -26.08 0.92 3.93
N ALA A 39 -26.81 1.18 2.84
CA ALA A 39 -26.22 1.35 1.51
C ALA A 39 -25.24 2.53 1.46
N ASN A 40 -25.56 3.63 2.15
CA ASN A 40 -24.68 4.80 2.27
C ASN A 40 -23.36 4.46 2.96
N MET A 41 -23.41 3.76 4.08
CA MET A 41 -22.20 3.34 4.80
C MET A 41 -21.34 2.40 3.96
N LEU A 42 -21.97 1.47 3.21
CA LEU A 42 -21.25 0.56 2.31
C LEU A 42 -20.60 1.27 1.12
N LEU A 43 -21.26 2.29 0.57
CA LEU A 43 -20.69 3.13 -0.49
C LEU A 43 -19.49 3.94 0.02
N ILE A 44 -19.61 4.55 1.19
CA ILE A 44 -18.50 5.28 1.83
C ILE A 44 -17.35 4.33 2.15
N ALA A 45 -17.64 3.13 2.68
CA ALA A 45 -16.61 2.14 2.98
C ALA A 45 -15.86 1.69 1.71
N ASN A 46 -16.58 1.43 0.62
CA ASN A 46 -15.96 1.10 -0.67
C ASN A 46 -15.09 2.26 -1.19
N PHE A 47 -15.56 3.50 -1.09
CA PHE A 47 -14.76 4.68 -1.44
C PHE A 47 -13.46 4.73 -0.65
N MET A 48 -13.53 4.56 0.67
CA MET A 48 -12.37 4.56 1.55
C MET A 48 -11.38 3.46 1.18
N ILE A 49 -11.85 2.23 0.97
CA ILE A 49 -11.01 1.08 0.60
C ILE A 49 -10.28 1.34 -0.73
N VAL A 50 -10.97 1.90 -1.73
CA VAL A 50 -10.34 2.29 -3.01
C VAL A 50 -9.28 3.38 -2.80
N SER A 51 -9.53 4.34 -1.91
CA SER A 51 -8.52 5.35 -1.55
C SER A 51 -7.28 4.72 -0.90
N TYR A 52 -7.46 3.76 0.02
CA TYR A 52 -6.36 3.10 0.71
C TYR A 52 -5.41 2.35 -0.22
N ILE A 53 -5.90 1.78 -1.33
CA ILE A 53 -5.06 1.07 -2.30
C ILE A 53 -4.23 2.00 -3.20
N MET A 54 -4.45 3.31 -3.20
CA MET A 54 -3.59 4.23 -3.96
C MET A 54 -2.16 4.23 -3.45
N TYR A 55 -1.99 4.20 -2.12
CA TYR A 55 -0.67 4.16 -1.50
C TYR A 55 0.17 2.96 -2.00
N PRO A 56 -0.26 1.69 -1.87
CA PRO A 56 0.54 0.55 -2.33
C PRO A 56 0.74 0.54 -3.84
N ILE A 57 -0.18 1.07 -4.64
CA ILE A 57 0.00 1.20 -6.10
C ILE A 57 1.17 2.14 -6.43
N GLU A 58 1.24 3.30 -5.78
CA GLU A 58 2.35 4.25 -5.98
C GLU A 58 3.68 3.69 -5.45
N VAL A 59 3.63 2.86 -4.40
CA VAL A 59 4.81 2.17 -3.87
C VAL A 59 5.36 1.14 -4.85
N ILE A 60 4.49 0.29 -5.41
CA ILE A 60 4.87 -0.78 -6.35
C ILE A 60 5.33 -0.18 -7.68
N SER A 61 4.58 0.81 -8.19
CA SER A 61 4.79 1.43 -9.49
C SER A 61 4.78 2.96 -9.36
N PRO A 62 5.92 3.58 -9.01
CA PRO A 62 5.99 5.03 -8.80
C PRO A 62 5.66 5.77 -10.10
N GLY A 63 4.81 6.80 -10.01
CA GLY A 63 4.33 7.56 -11.15
C GLY A 63 3.27 6.87 -12.00
N TRP A 64 2.81 5.68 -11.62
CA TRP A 64 1.71 5.02 -12.33
C TRP A 64 0.37 5.70 -12.08
N LEU A 65 0.17 6.32 -10.91
CA LEU A 65 -1.06 7.05 -10.61
C LEU A 65 -1.05 8.44 -11.26
N ASN A 66 -1.79 8.55 -12.35
CA ASN A 66 -2.20 9.82 -12.96
C ASN A 66 -3.66 10.13 -12.60
N PHE A 67 -4.05 11.40 -12.65
CA PHE A 67 -5.43 11.84 -12.41
C PHE A 67 -6.46 11.02 -13.20
N TRP A 68 -6.20 10.77 -14.49
CA TRP A 68 -7.05 9.92 -15.34
C TRP A 68 -7.13 8.46 -14.87
N ARG A 69 -6.05 7.90 -14.33
CA ARG A 69 -6.05 6.52 -13.81
C ARG A 69 -6.73 6.45 -12.44
N ILE A 70 -6.60 7.48 -11.61
CA ILE A 70 -7.37 7.63 -10.38
C ILE A 70 -8.87 7.68 -10.70
N LEU A 71 -9.27 8.50 -11.67
CA LEU A 71 -10.66 8.55 -12.13
C LEU A 71 -11.13 7.19 -12.66
N LYS A 72 -10.27 6.47 -13.39
CA LYS A 72 -10.55 5.10 -13.86
C LYS A 72 -10.73 4.10 -12.71
N LEU A 73 -9.93 4.21 -11.64
CA LEU A 73 -10.07 3.37 -10.44
C LEU A 73 -11.42 3.61 -9.74
N TYR A 74 -11.84 4.87 -9.64
CA TYR A 74 -13.15 5.20 -9.06
C TYR A 74 -14.32 4.97 -10.01
N THR A 75 -14.11 4.63 -11.28
CA THR A 75 -15.21 4.45 -12.23
C THR A 75 -16.21 3.40 -11.77
N VAL A 76 -15.74 2.28 -11.21
CA VAL A 76 -16.61 1.23 -10.67
C VAL A 76 -17.45 1.76 -9.50
N TRP A 77 -16.82 2.54 -8.61
CA TRP A 77 -17.53 3.16 -7.47
C TRP A 77 -18.54 4.23 -7.92
N LEU A 78 -18.15 5.11 -8.85
CA LEU A 78 -19.02 6.14 -9.42
C LEU A 78 -20.22 5.54 -10.14
N PHE A 79 -20.03 4.43 -10.85
CA PHE A 79 -21.11 3.71 -11.48
C PHE A 79 -22.12 3.18 -10.45
N LEU A 80 -21.64 2.59 -9.34
CA LEU A 80 -22.50 2.10 -8.26
C LEU A 80 -23.20 3.24 -7.51
N LEU A 81 -22.52 4.38 -7.33
CA LEU A 81 -23.13 5.59 -6.80
C LEU A 81 -24.26 6.07 -7.73
N GLY A 82 -24.04 6.05 -9.05
CA GLY A 82 -25.06 6.37 -10.04
C GLY A 82 -26.29 5.46 -9.95
N ILE A 83 -26.08 4.14 -9.80
CA ILE A 83 -27.18 3.18 -9.57
C ILE A 83 -27.94 3.50 -8.28
N TYR A 84 -27.24 3.83 -7.20
CA TYR A 84 -27.84 4.20 -5.93
C TYR A 84 -28.68 5.49 -6.01
N LEU A 85 -28.19 6.51 -6.72
CA LEU A 85 -28.95 7.74 -6.90
C LEU A 85 -30.17 7.53 -7.81
N LEU A 86 -30.01 6.72 -8.86
CA LEU A 86 -31.10 6.38 -9.77
C LEU A 86 -32.19 5.56 -9.06
N SER A 87 -31.81 4.60 -8.21
CA SER A 87 -32.77 3.80 -7.44
C SER A 87 -33.57 4.66 -6.45
N LEU A 88 -32.92 5.63 -5.78
CA LEU A 88 -33.61 6.61 -4.94
C LEU A 88 -34.58 7.48 -5.76
N TRP A 89 -34.18 7.89 -6.96
CA TRP A 89 -35.03 8.70 -7.83
C TRP A 89 -36.26 7.95 -8.34
N ILE A 90 -36.13 6.64 -8.58
CA ILE A 90 -37.23 5.73 -8.91
C ILE A 90 -38.14 5.44 -7.70
N GLY A 91 -37.74 5.83 -6.49
CA GLY A 91 -38.51 5.65 -5.26
C GLY A 91 -38.27 4.32 -4.54
N ILE A 92 -37.15 3.63 -4.83
CA ILE A 92 -36.77 2.41 -4.12
C ILE A 92 -36.41 2.75 -2.67
N GLN A 93 -37.19 2.25 -1.72
CA GLN A 93 -36.94 2.44 -0.29
C GLN A 93 -35.89 1.43 0.20
N TYR A 94 -34.78 1.95 0.73
CA TYR A 94 -33.73 1.13 1.34
C TYR A 94 -34.09 0.80 2.78
N THR A 95 -34.46 -0.45 3.04
CA THR A 95 -34.85 -0.92 4.37
C THR A 95 -33.63 -1.07 5.31
N PRO A 96 -33.72 -0.66 6.59
CA PRO A 96 -32.62 -0.83 7.53
C PRO A 96 -32.52 -2.30 7.94
N TYR A 97 -31.38 -2.94 7.64
CA TYR A 97 -31.05 -4.28 8.12
C TYR A 97 -29.98 -4.16 9.21
N ARG A 98 -30.13 -4.94 10.28
CA ARG A 98 -29.18 -4.93 11.39
C ARG A 98 -27.95 -5.78 11.07
N SER A 99 -28.12 -6.89 10.35
CA SER A 99 -27.01 -7.82 10.05
C SER A 99 -27.07 -8.41 8.64
N LEU A 100 -25.93 -8.89 8.12
CA LEU A 100 -25.87 -9.58 6.82
C LEU A 100 -26.75 -10.85 6.76
N PRO A 101 -26.78 -11.73 7.78
CA PRO A 101 -27.66 -12.91 7.75
C PRO A 101 -29.14 -12.55 7.66
N GLU A 102 -29.57 -11.50 8.37
CA GLU A 102 -30.94 -10.99 8.32
C GLU A 102 -31.29 -10.42 6.92
N MET A 103 -30.33 -9.75 6.30
CA MET A 103 -30.47 -9.25 4.93
C MET A 103 -30.56 -10.40 3.92
N LEU A 104 -29.78 -11.47 4.08
CA LEU A 104 -29.77 -12.64 3.20
C LEU A 104 -31.12 -13.38 3.17
N ALA A 105 -31.90 -13.32 4.24
CA ALA A 105 -33.26 -13.87 4.25
C ALA A 105 -34.19 -13.20 3.22
N HIS A 106 -33.83 -12.00 2.74
CA HIS A 106 -34.59 -11.21 1.78
C HIS A 106 -33.89 -11.10 0.41
N ILE A 107 -33.11 -12.11 0.02
CA ILE A 107 -32.27 -12.10 -1.20
C ILE A 107 -33.04 -11.84 -2.51
N THR A 108 -34.35 -11.98 -2.54
CA THR A 108 -35.16 -11.71 -3.73
C THR A 108 -35.29 -10.21 -4.05
N LYS A 109 -34.99 -9.31 -3.10
CA LYS A 109 -35.10 -7.86 -3.29
C LYS A 109 -33.86 -7.26 -3.95
N PHE A 110 -34.08 -6.31 -4.87
CA PHE A 110 -33.00 -5.57 -5.55
C PHE A 110 -32.05 -4.87 -4.56
N GLU A 111 -32.58 -4.22 -3.53
CA GLU A 111 -31.78 -3.50 -2.54
C GLU A 111 -30.78 -4.39 -1.79
N VAL A 112 -31.11 -5.68 -1.62
CA VAL A 112 -30.25 -6.68 -0.98
C VAL A 112 -29.13 -7.08 -1.93
N TRP A 113 -29.47 -7.38 -3.19
CA TRP A 113 -28.47 -7.66 -4.23
C TRP A 113 -27.45 -6.54 -4.38
N PHE A 114 -27.92 -5.29 -4.40
CA PHE A 114 -27.05 -4.13 -4.48
C PHE A 114 -26.06 -4.07 -3.30
N ARG A 115 -26.52 -4.30 -2.07
CA ARG A 115 -25.66 -4.33 -0.88
C ARG A 115 -24.69 -5.52 -0.88
N LEU A 116 -25.12 -6.69 -1.34
CA LEU A 116 -24.24 -7.86 -1.49
C LEU A 116 -23.12 -7.60 -2.49
N ILE A 117 -23.43 -6.97 -3.62
CA ILE A 117 -22.41 -6.54 -4.60
C ILE A 117 -21.44 -5.55 -3.95
N LEU A 118 -21.94 -4.57 -3.18
CA LEU A 118 -21.07 -3.64 -2.46
C LEU A 118 -20.17 -4.34 -1.43
N CYS A 119 -20.66 -5.35 -0.73
CA CYS A 119 -19.85 -6.14 0.22
C CYS A 119 -18.77 -6.95 -0.51
N LEU A 120 -19.13 -7.59 -1.64
CA LEU A 120 -18.19 -8.36 -2.44
C LEU A 120 -17.09 -7.47 -3.04
N LEU A 121 -17.45 -6.27 -3.46
CA LEU A 121 -16.52 -5.33 -4.07
C LEU A 121 -15.43 -4.84 -3.12
N MET A 122 -15.64 -4.92 -1.80
CA MET A 122 -14.64 -4.52 -0.80
C MET A 122 -13.34 -5.33 -0.91
N PHE A 123 -13.40 -6.57 -1.41
CA PHE A 123 -12.23 -7.42 -1.62
C PHE A 123 -11.48 -7.13 -2.92
N THR A 124 -12.14 -6.52 -3.91
CA THR A 124 -11.58 -6.30 -5.25
C THR A 124 -10.31 -5.43 -5.23
N PRO A 125 -10.24 -4.32 -4.48
CA PRO A 125 -9.02 -3.51 -4.36
C PRO A 125 -7.78 -4.31 -3.88
N GLY A 126 -7.96 -5.26 -2.96
CA GLY A 126 -6.87 -6.12 -2.48
C GLY A 126 -6.37 -7.07 -3.55
N LEU A 127 -7.28 -7.67 -4.33
CA LEU A 127 -6.94 -8.50 -5.47
C LEU A 127 -6.25 -7.71 -6.59
N PHE A 128 -6.67 -6.46 -6.80
CA PHE A 128 -6.08 -5.56 -7.80
C PHE A 128 -4.61 -5.27 -7.52
N ILE A 129 -4.24 -5.07 -6.25
CA ILE A 129 -2.83 -4.89 -5.83
C ILE A 129 -2.00 -6.13 -6.21
N ILE A 130 -2.50 -7.33 -5.91
CA ILE A 130 -1.81 -8.59 -6.24
C ILE A 130 -1.65 -8.71 -7.77
N PHE A 131 -2.69 -8.35 -8.52
CA PHE A 131 -2.68 -8.40 -9.98
C PHE A 131 -1.65 -7.45 -10.59
N ILE A 132 -1.58 -6.20 -10.13
CA ILE A 132 -0.56 -5.23 -10.57
C ILE A 132 0.85 -5.76 -10.30
N HIS A 133 1.08 -6.30 -9.11
CA HIS A 133 2.39 -6.83 -8.77
C HIS A 133 2.76 -8.03 -9.66
N ARG A 134 1.81 -8.92 -9.94
CA ARG A 134 2.03 -10.09 -10.80
C ARG A 134 2.33 -9.71 -12.25
N GLN A 135 1.76 -8.61 -12.74
CA GLN A 135 2.02 -8.08 -14.09
C GLN A 135 3.41 -7.46 -14.25
N GLY A 136 4.17 -7.28 -13.14
CA GLY A 136 5.63 -7.19 -13.19
C GLY A 136 6.22 -5.98 -13.93
N LEU A 137 5.45 -4.92 -14.19
CA LEU A 137 5.94 -3.82 -15.04
C LEU A 137 7.10 -3.03 -14.39
N TYR A 138 7.22 -3.03 -13.06
CA TYR A 138 8.31 -2.37 -12.32
C TYR A 138 8.61 -3.14 -11.02
N ASN A 139 9.67 -3.93 -10.98
CA ASN A 139 10.02 -4.79 -9.85
C ASN A 139 10.90 -4.05 -8.82
N ASN A 140 10.41 -2.94 -8.28
CA ASN A 140 11.17 -2.08 -7.35
C ASN A 140 10.77 -2.26 -5.87
N THR A 141 9.84 -3.17 -5.57
CA THR A 141 9.33 -3.40 -4.22
C THR A 141 9.53 -4.85 -3.79
N ASP A 142 9.94 -5.03 -2.54
CA ASP A 142 10.11 -6.34 -1.93
C ASP A 142 8.77 -7.09 -1.85
N ARG A 143 8.75 -8.33 -2.36
CA ARG A 143 7.60 -9.23 -2.31
C ARG A 143 7.14 -9.48 -0.86
N MET A 144 8.07 -9.43 0.09
CA MET A 144 7.76 -9.60 1.52
C MET A 144 6.94 -8.42 2.06
N TRP A 145 7.30 -7.18 1.70
CA TRP A 145 6.52 -5.99 2.08
C TRP A 145 5.09 -6.05 1.54
N LEU A 146 4.95 -6.44 0.26
CA LEU A 146 3.63 -6.56 -0.36
C LEU A 146 2.75 -7.59 0.33
N LYS A 147 3.31 -8.77 0.66
CA LYS A 147 2.58 -9.82 1.37
C LYS A 147 2.08 -9.33 2.73
N LYS A 148 2.94 -8.65 3.50
CA LYS A 148 2.57 -8.05 4.79
C LYS A 148 1.42 -7.03 4.62
N TYR A 149 1.54 -6.11 3.66
CA TYR A 149 0.52 -5.10 3.40
C TYR A 149 -0.83 -5.71 3.01
N VAL A 150 -0.83 -6.61 2.02
CA VAL A 150 -2.04 -7.28 1.53
C VAL A 150 -2.70 -8.09 2.65
N PHE A 151 -1.89 -8.78 3.47
CA PHE A 151 -2.40 -9.53 4.63
C PHE A 151 -3.06 -8.62 5.66
N THR A 152 -2.43 -7.50 6.06
CA THR A 152 -3.02 -6.51 6.96
C THR A 152 -4.32 -5.93 6.39
N PHE A 153 -4.34 -5.65 5.09
CA PHE A 153 -5.51 -5.12 4.40
C PHE A 153 -6.69 -6.11 4.42
N PHE A 154 -6.44 -7.40 4.14
CA PHE A 154 -7.46 -8.44 4.24
C PHE A 154 -7.95 -8.65 5.68
N ILE A 155 -7.08 -8.57 6.69
CA ILE A 155 -7.49 -8.61 8.10
C ILE A 155 -8.48 -7.49 8.42
N ASN A 156 -8.20 -6.26 7.98
CA ASN A 156 -9.09 -5.12 8.21
C ASN A 156 -10.46 -5.29 7.53
N ILE A 157 -10.49 -5.80 6.29
CA ILE A 157 -11.73 -6.11 5.58
C ILE A 157 -12.50 -7.24 6.29
N LEU A 158 -11.81 -8.29 6.73
CA LEU A 158 -12.44 -9.41 7.44
C LEU A 158 -13.04 -8.96 8.78
N ALA A 159 -12.31 -8.11 9.52
CA ALA A 159 -12.82 -7.53 10.77
C ALA A 159 -14.07 -6.68 10.52
N TYR A 160 -14.10 -5.88 9.45
CA TYR A 160 -15.30 -5.15 9.04
C TYR A 160 -16.44 -6.10 8.67
N PHE A 161 -16.16 -7.18 7.94
CA PHE A 161 -17.16 -8.18 7.58
C PHE A 161 -17.76 -8.87 8.82
N LEU A 162 -16.96 -9.14 9.85
CA LEU A 162 -17.45 -9.65 11.13
C LEU A 162 -18.45 -8.69 11.80
N VAL A 163 -18.18 -7.38 11.78
CA VAL A 163 -19.12 -6.36 12.30
C VAL A 163 -20.43 -6.37 11.51
N LEU A 164 -20.35 -6.52 10.20
CA LEU A 164 -21.52 -6.62 9.33
C LEU A 164 -22.32 -7.90 9.57
N ALA A 165 -21.65 -9.02 9.85
CA ALA A 165 -22.27 -10.31 10.10
C ALA A 165 -22.94 -10.37 11.48
N TYR A 166 -22.30 -9.81 12.50
CA TYR A 166 -22.73 -9.87 13.89
C TYR A 166 -22.83 -8.45 14.42
N ASN A 167 -24.05 -7.90 14.39
CA ASN A 167 -24.37 -6.55 14.85
C ASN A 167 -24.34 -6.43 16.38
N HIS A 168 -23.18 -6.69 16.98
CA HIS A 168 -22.97 -6.67 18.42
C HIS A 168 -22.03 -5.51 18.78
N PRO A 169 -22.35 -4.68 19.79
CA PRO A 169 -21.57 -3.49 20.13
C PRO A 169 -20.11 -3.80 20.46
N ALA A 170 -19.84 -4.95 21.09
CA ALA A 170 -18.49 -5.41 21.37
C ALA A 170 -17.64 -5.57 20.09
N LEU A 171 -18.23 -6.03 18.99
CA LEU A 171 -17.54 -6.20 17.71
C LEU A 171 -17.27 -4.87 17.02
N HIS A 172 -18.17 -3.89 17.13
CA HIS A 172 -17.90 -2.54 16.67
C HIS A 172 -16.69 -1.94 17.38
N THR A 173 -16.62 -2.06 18.71
CA THR A 173 -15.49 -1.59 19.51
C THR A 173 -14.20 -2.30 19.12
N LEU A 174 -14.22 -3.64 19.02
CA LEU A 174 -13.07 -4.43 18.60
C LEU A 174 -12.57 -4.02 17.20
N TYR A 175 -13.49 -3.81 16.26
CA TYR A 175 -13.17 -3.38 14.91
C TYR A 175 -12.45 -2.03 14.88
N TYR A 176 -12.88 -1.05 15.68
CA TYR A 176 -12.16 0.23 15.76
C TYR A 176 -10.70 0.04 16.17
N TYR A 177 -10.43 -0.78 17.19
CA TYR A 177 -9.06 -1.08 17.60
C TYR A 177 -8.25 -1.81 16.52
N ILE A 178 -8.85 -2.81 15.86
CA ILE A 178 -8.19 -3.54 14.76
C ILE A 178 -7.90 -2.59 13.59
N SER A 179 -8.84 -1.73 13.22
CA SER A 179 -8.72 -0.84 12.06
C SER A 179 -7.65 0.25 12.30
N VAL A 180 -7.64 0.85 13.50
CA VAL A 180 -6.58 1.78 13.92
C VAL A 180 -5.24 1.07 13.99
N GLY A 181 -5.19 -0.13 14.57
CA GLY A 181 -3.97 -0.94 14.64
C GLY A 181 -3.41 -1.31 13.26
N CYS A 182 -4.27 -1.69 12.30
CA CYS A 182 -3.89 -1.95 10.92
C CYS A 182 -3.34 -0.69 10.24
N SER A 183 -3.99 0.45 10.44
CA SER A 183 -3.54 1.74 9.87
C SER A 183 -2.18 2.15 10.45
N LEU A 184 -2.01 2.03 11.77
CA LEU A 184 -0.76 2.32 12.45
C LEU A 184 0.36 1.36 12.00
N TYR A 185 0.04 0.08 11.83
CA TYR A 185 0.98 -0.92 11.30
C TYR A 185 1.46 -0.57 9.88
N ILE A 186 0.56 -0.13 9.00
CA ILE A 186 0.93 0.31 7.64
C ILE A 186 1.87 1.53 7.70
N VAL A 187 1.57 2.51 8.56
CA VAL A 187 2.44 3.69 8.76
C VAL A 187 3.79 3.29 9.34
N TYR A 188 3.80 2.39 10.33
CA TYR A 188 5.01 1.85 10.93
C TYR A 188 5.88 1.15 9.88
N MET A 189 5.28 0.28 9.05
CA MET A 189 5.96 -0.39 7.95
C MET A 189 6.55 0.60 6.93
N GLU A 190 5.90 1.74 6.67
CA GLU A 190 6.46 2.78 5.81
C GLU A 190 7.64 3.52 6.48
N LEU A 191 7.49 3.89 7.74
CA LEU A 191 8.46 4.70 8.47
C LEU A 191 9.70 3.89 8.86
N PHE A 192 9.55 2.63 9.27
CA PHE A 192 10.65 1.83 9.78
C PHE A 192 11.21 0.88 8.70
N ASP A 193 10.38 0.01 8.12
CA ASP A 193 10.87 -0.97 7.13
C ASP A 193 11.30 -0.32 5.80
N ARG A 194 10.81 0.88 5.44
CA ARG A 194 11.17 1.52 4.16
C ARG A 194 12.02 2.79 4.28
N LEU A 195 11.90 3.56 5.37
CA LEU A 195 12.68 4.78 5.56
C LEU A 195 14.05 4.50 6.23
N LEU A 196 14.08 3.64 7.25
CA LEU A 196 15.30 3.29 7.98
C LEU A 196 16.11 2.18 7.28
N ASP A 197 15.43 1.22 6.67
CA ASP A 197 16.06 0.13 5.90
C ASP A 197 16.54 0.57 4.50
N ARG A 198 16.34 1.85 4.14
CA ARG A 198 17.13 2.56 3.13
C ARG A 198 18.19 3.40 3.84
N PRO A 199 19.25 2.79 4.39
CA PRO A 199 20.40 3.58 4.76
C PRO A 199 20.94 4.21 3.49
N THR A 200 21.13 5.52 3.53
CA THR A 200 22.11 6.25 2.72
C THR A 200 23.27 5.35 2.33
N GLY A 201 23.27 4.84 1.09
CA GLY A 201 24.40 4.36 0.27
C GLY A 201 25.41 3.34 0.81
N ASN A 202 25.57 3.14 2.11
CA ASN A 202 26.82 2.65 2.70
C ASN A 202 26.63 1.47 3.68
N THR A 203 25.40 1.09 4.05
CA THR A 203 25.20 0.01 5.03
C THR A 203 24.97 -1.35 4.38
N PHE A 204 24.62 -1.39 3.09
CA PHE A 204 24.54 -2.65 2.34
C PHE A 204 25.92 -3.23 2.02
N THR A 205 26.94 -2.38 1.85
CA THR A 205 28.35 -2.78 1.77
C THR A 205 28.84 -3.26 3.13
N VAL A 206 28.59 -2.53 4.22
CA VAL A 206 29.05 -2.95 5.57
C VAL A 206 28.42 -4.27 6.02
N LYS A 207 27.12 -4.50 5.80
CA LYS A 207 26.48 -5.77 6.23
C LYS A 207 26.92 -6.99 5.40
N LYS A 208 27.34 -6.77 4.15
CA LYS A 208 27.90 -7.84 3.30
C LYS A 208 29.37 -8.11 3.64
N ILE A 209 30.17 -7.04 3.84
CA ILE A 209 31.58 -7.13 4.27
C ILE A 209 31.67 -7.80 5.66
N PHE A 210 30.82 -7.41 6.62
CA PHE A 210 30.85 -7.99 7.97
C PHE A 210 30.36 -9.46 8.02
N ARG A 211 29.57 -9.90 7.02
CA ARG A 211 29.12 -11.30 6.92
C ARG A 211 30.12 -12.16 6.14
N GLU A 212 30.88 -11.59 5.22
CA GLU A 212 31.98 -12.26 4.52
C GLU A 212 33.26 -12.32 5.38
N GLU A 213 33.54 -11.33 6.23
CA GLU A 213 34.74 -11.34 7.11
C GLU A 213 34.64 -12.31 8.29
N ILE A 214 33.44 -12.61 8.80
CA ILE A 214 33.27 -13.53 9.96
C ILE A 214 33.32 -15.01 9.54
N PHE A 215 33.15 -15.32 8.25
CA PHE A 215 33.10 -16.70 7.74
C PHE A 215 34.23 -17.10 6.79
N SER A 216 35.23 -16.24 6.58
CA SER A 216 36.34 -16.50 5.65
C SER A 216 37.70 -16.47 6.35
N ALA A 217 37.80 -17.17 7.48
CA ALA A 217 39.08 -17.60 8.04
C ALA A 217 39.19 -19.11 7.78
N ASP A 218 39.56 -19.46 6.55
CA ASP A 218 40.48 -20.57 6.24
C ASP A 218 40.46 -20.88 4.73
N SER A 219 41.65 -21.19 4.22
CA SER A 219 42.00 -21.70 2.88
C SER A 219 42.24 -20.68 1.75
N GLU A 220 43.52 -20.51 1.45
CA GLU A 220 44.08 -20.04 0.18
C GLU A 220 43.58 -20.89 -1.00
N THR A 221 43.33 -20.27 -2.16
CA THR A 221 43.85 -20.65 -3.50
C THR A 221 43.04 -20.01 -4.63
N TYR A 222 43.78 -19.37 -5.53
CA TYR A 222 43.54 -18.79 -6.85
C TYR A 222 42.30 -19.18 -7.70
N LEU A 223 41.81 -18.13 -8.38
CA LEU A 223 41.33 -18.00 -9.78
C LEU A 223 39.85 -18.26 -10.15
N SER A 224 39.35 -17.27 -10.92
CA SER A 224 38.31 -17.31 -11.98
C SER A 224 36.89 -16.86 -11.56
N SER A 225 36.13 -16.03 -12.27
CA SER A 225 36.26 -15.11 -13.42
C SER A 225 34.83 -14.59 -13.71
N LYS A 226 34.77 -13.40 -14.33
CA LYS A 226 33.65 -12.77 -15.06
C LYS A 226 32.47 -12.16 -14.28
N GLU A 227 31.85 -11.05 -14.68
CA GLU A 227 32.01 -10.00 -15.72
C GLU A 227 30.75 -9.11 -15.58
N TYR A 228 30.83 -7.78 -15.76
CA TYR A 228 29.89 -6.99 -16.59
C TYR A 228 30.32 -5.52 -16.69
N ILE A 229 30.09 -4.97 -17.88
CA ILE A 229 30.89 -3.97 -18.60
C ILE A 229 30.19 -2.60 -18.70
N THR A 230 30.98 -1.52 -18.61
CA THR A 230 30.87 -0.24 -19.37
C THR A 230 32.18 0.52 -19.08
N GLU A 231 33.11 0.91 -19.97
CA GLU A 231 33.24 1.12 -21.42
C GLU A 231 34.73 0.89 -21.83
N PRO A 232 35.05 0.47 -23.07
CA PRO A 232 36.42 0.13 -23.50
C PRO A 232 37.31 1.34 -23.89
N LYS A 233 36.82 2.58 -23.86
CA LYS A 233 37.57 3.76 -24.32
C LYS A 233 38.45 4.39 -23.22
N ASN A 234 38.14 4.11 -21.95
CA ASN A 234 38.82 4.71 -20.80
C ASN A 234 39.98 3.85 -20.27
N SER A 235 40.06 2.56 -20.62
CA SER A 235 41.15 1.67 -20.16
C SER A 235 42.49 2.07 -20.76
N ALA A 236 42.55 2.35 -22.06
CA ALA A 236 43.78 2.78 -22.73
C ALA A 236 44.27 4.16 -22.25
N VAL A 237 43.35 5.04 -21.87
CA VAL A 237 43.68 6.35 -21.30
C VAL A 237 44.15 6.20 -19.85
N ALA A 238 43.48 5.37 -19.05
CA ALA A 238 43.88 5.07 -17.69
C ALA A 238 45.25 4.40 -17.62
N GLU A 239 45.55 3.47 -18.52
CA GLU A 239 46.85 2.79 -18.59
C GLU A 239 47.97 3.73 -19.04
N ARG A 240 47.69 4.63 -20.01
CA ARG A 240 48.64 5.70 -20.38
C ARG A 240 48.87 6.70 -19.25
N LEU A 241 47.82 7.05 -18.52
CA LEU A 241 47.91 7.96 -17.38
C LEU A 241 48.71 7.34 -16.25
N ASP A 242 48.49 6.06 -15.92
CA ASP A 242 49.24 5.34 -14.88
C ASP A 242 50.71 5.18 -15.26
N ALA A 243 50.99 4.85 -16.53
CA ALA A 243 52.36 4.80 -17.05
C ALA A 243 53.07 6.17 -17.01
N TYR A 244 52.36 7.25 -17.34
CA TYR A 244 52.88 8.61 -17.27
C TYR A 244 53.15 9.06 -15.83
N MET A 245 52.20 8.80 -14.93
CA MET A 245 52.33 9.12 -13.50
C MET A 245 53.53 8.42 -12.89
N LYS A 246 53.70 7.11 -13.16
CA LYS A 246 54.85 6.31 -12.68
C LYS A 246 56.19 6.82 -13.23
N LYS A 247 56.21 7.26 -14.49
CA LYS A 247 57.44 7.75 -15.12
C LYS A 247 57.87 9.12 -14.61
N ASN A 248 56.92 10.03 -14.36
CA ASN A 248 57.20 11.42 -14.00
C ASN A 248 57.03 11.75 -12.51
N SER A 249 56.66 10.78 -11.67
CA SER A 249 56.48 10.98 -10.21
C SER A 249 55.59 12.17 -9.86
N THR A 250 54.57 12.44 -10.69
CA THR A 250 53.71 13.63 -10.56
C THR A 250 52.87 13.66 -9.28
N TRP A 251 52.77 12.55 -8.54
CA TRP A 251 52.19 12.51 -7.19
C TRP A 251 53.03 13.25 -6.13
N ARG A 252 54.24 13.71 -6.48
CA ARG A 252 55.10 14.54 -5.61
C ARG A 252 54.98 16.03 -5.87
N ASP A 253 54.22 16.45 -6.88
CA ASP A 253 54.05 17.86 -7.21
C ASP A 253 52.87 18.43 -6.41
N PRO A 254 53.09 19.37 -5.47
CA PRO A 254 52.03 19.89 -4.60
C PRO A 254 51.08 20.88 -5.28
N ASP A 255 51.33 21.26 -6.55
CA ASP A 255 50.55 22.26 -7.28
C ASP A 255 49.42 21.66 -8.16
N LEU A 256 49.10 20.38 -7.98
CA LEU A 256 47.94 19.72 -8.60
C LEU A 256 46.72 19.80 -7.66
N SER A 257 46.17 21.01 -7.51
CA SER A 257 44.86 21.27 -6.89
C SER A 257 44.00 22.17 -7.76
#